data_AF-A0A1Y6KAZ1-F1
#
_entry.id   AF-A0A1Y6KAZ1-F1
#
_cell.length_a   1.000
_cell.length_b   1.000
_cell.length_c   1.000
_cell.angle_alpha   90.00
_cell.angle_beta   90.00
_cell.angle_gamma   90.00
#
_symmetry.space_group_name_H-M   'P 1'
#
loop_
_entity.id
_entity.type
_entity.pdbx_description
1 polymer ?
#
loop_
_entity_poly.entity_id
_entity_poly.type
_entity_poly.pdbx_seq_one_letter_code
_entity_poly.pdbx_strand_id
1 'polypeptide(L)'
;MRDEISPEIFAKLADLAAFRFNPEEAEYLRMELNQQLKAIRQLETLALDVDIPLAPHGVTYTAESRPPLRPDVWVPCENPEEILNQAPQVEGGYLIVPDIPHRELD
;
A
#
# COMPACT_ATOMS: atom_id res chain seq x y z
N MET A 1 10.90 -27.53 -4.95
CA MET A 1 9.77 -26.78 -4.36
C MET A 1 8.85 -26.38 -5.49
N ARG A 2 7.54 -26.55 -5.34
CA ARG A 2 6.58 -25.90 -6.24
C ARG A 2 6.60 -24.40 -5.95
N ASP A 3 6.38 -23.59 -6.96
CA ASP A 3 6.16 -22.16 -6.78
C ASP A 3 4.94 -21.95 -5.88
N GLU A 4 5.07 -21.12 -4.85
CA GLU A 4 4.01 -20.82 -3.89
C GLU A 4 3.03 -19.80 -4.46
N ILE A 5 3.53 -18.86 -5.26
CA ILE A 5 2.71 -17.87 -5.96
C ILE A 5 2.34 -18.45 -7.33
N SER A 6 1.14 -19.02 -7.39
CA SER A 6 0.52 -19.48 -8.63
C SER A 6 0.08 -18.29 -9.50
N PRO A 7 -0.22 -18.50 -10.80
CA PRO A 7 -0.77 -17.46 -11.66
C PRO A 7 -2.04 -16.81 -11.09
N GLU A 8 -2.92 -17.60 -10.46
CA GLU A 8 -4.17 -17.10 -9.87
C GLU A 8 -3.91 -16.22 -8.64
N ILE A 9 -2.94 -16.60 -7.79
CA ILE A 9 -2.53 -15.80 -6.64
C ILE A 9 -1.90 -14.50 -7.12
N PHE A 10 -1.01 -14.56 -8.12
CA PHE A 10 -0.39 -13.36 -8.68
C PHE A 10 -1.43 -12.40 -9.26
N ALA A 11 -2.40 -12.91 -10.03
CA ALA A 11 -3.48 -12.10 -10.59
C ALA A 11 -4.28 -11.39 -9.49
N LYS A 12 -4.59 -12.08 -8.39
CA LYS A 12 -5.27 -11.47 -7.23
C LYS A 12 -4.42 -10.41 -6.54
N LEU A 13 -3.11 -10.64 -6.40
CA LEU A 13 -2.20 -9.64 -5.82
C LEU A 13 -2.08 -8.40 -6.70
N ALA A 14 -2.00 -8.56 -8.02
CA ALA A 14 -1.97 -7.45 -8.96
C ALA A 14 -3.27 -6.62 -8.91
N ASP A 15 -4.43 -7.29 -8.83
CA ASP A 15 -5.73 -6.64 -8.69
C ASP A 15 -5.83 -5.82 -7.39
N LEU A 16 -5.45 -6.41 -6.25
CA LEU A 16 -5.42 -5.71 -4.95
C LEU A 16 -4.51 -4.47 -4.95
N ALA A 17 -3.42 -4.53 -5.72
CA ALA A 17 -2.47 -3.42 -5.86
C ALA A 17 -2.83 -2.46 -7.01
N ALA A 18 -3.98 -2.63 -7.66
CA ALA A 18 -4.44 -1.84 -8.81
C ALA A 18 -3.45 -1.80 -9.98
N PHE A 19 -2.69 -2.87 -10.19
CA PHE A 19 -1.80 -3.03 -11.34
C PHE A 19 -2.44 -3.82 -12.47
N ARG A 20 -2.18 -3.39 -13.70
CA ARG A 20 -2.50 -4.13 -14.92
C ARG A 20 -1.22 -4.39 -15.70
N PHE A 21 -0.83 -5.66 -15.77
CA PHE A 21 0.34 -6.12 -16.51
C PHE A 21 -0.08 -6.81 -17.81
N ASN A 22 0.79 -6.77 -18.81
CA ASN A 22 0.64 -7.67 -19.95
C ASN A 22 1.07 -9.11 -19.55
N PRO A 23 0.74 -10.15 -20.36
CA PRO A 23 1.03 -11.54 -20.00
C PRO A 23 2.52 -11.84 -19.78
N GLU A 24 3.42 -11.20 -20.54
CA GLU A 24 4.87 -11.42 -20.44
C GLU A 24 5.42 -10.82 -19.15
N GLU A 25 5.01 -9.58 -18.82
CA GLU A 25 5.33 -8.92 -17.55
C GLU A 25 4.80 -9.69 -16.35
N ALA A 26 3.55 -10.16 -16.42
CA ALA A 26 2.92 -10.90 -15.34
C ALA A 26 3.69 -12.19 -15.03
N GLU A 27 4.08 -12.95 -16.06
CA GLU A 27 4.84 -14.18 -15.87
C GLU A 27 6.26 -13.91 -15.36
N TYR A 28 6.93 -12.89 -15.90
CA TYR A 28 8.23 -12.47 -15.43
C TYR A 28 8.20 -12.07 -13.94
N LEU A 29 7.28 -11.19 -13.56
CA LEU A 29 7.15 -10.72 -12.17
C LEU A 29 6.73 -11.84 -11.22
N ARG A 30 5.85 -12.75 -11.64
CA ARG A 30 5.48 -13.93 -10.84
C ARG A 30 6.70 -14.82 -10.56
N MET A 31 7.56 -15.03 -11.55
CA MET A 31 8.80 -15.78 -11.38
C MET A 31 9.74 -15.07 -10.39
N GLU A 32 9.97 -13.77 -10.57
CA GLU A 32 10.84 -12.98 -9.68
C GLU A 32 10.31 -12.94 -8.24
N LEU A 33 9.00 -12.78 -8.04
CA LEU A 33 8.41 -12.82 -6.70
C LEU A 33 8.58 -14.19 -6.03
N ASN A 34 8.46 -15.30 -6.77
CA ASN A 34 8.74 -16.62 -6.22
C ASN A 34 10.23 -16.78 -5.86
N GLN A 35 11.15 -16.16 -6.59
CA GLN A 35 12.57 -16.15 -6.23
C GLN A 35 12.81 -15.33 -4.95
N GLN A 36 12.21 -14.15 -4.83
CA GLN A 36 12.29 -13.31 -3.64
C GLN A 36 11.70 -14.02 -2.41
N LEU A 37 10.58 -14.73 -2.58
CA LEU A 37 9.96 -15.48 -1.49
C LEU A 37 10.89 -16.57 -0.95
N LYS A 38 11.66 -17.25 -1.81
CA LYS A 38 12.67 -18.23 -1.36
C LYS A 38 13.72 -17.58 -0.46
N ALA A 39 14.15 -16.35 -0.76
CA ALA A 39 15.08 -15.61 0.09
C ALA A 39 14.44 -15.23 1.43
N ILE A 40 13.18 -14.79 1.43
CA ILE A 40 12.43 -14.44 2.65
C ILE A 40 12.22 -15.67 3.55
N ARG A 41 11.89 -16.84 2.97
CA ARG A 41 11.72 -18.10 3.72
C ARG A 41 12.99 -18.52 4.47
N GLN A 42 14.18 -18.09 4.05
CA GLN A 42 15.40 -18.32 4.82
C GLN A 42 15.37 -17.61 6.18
N LEU A 43 14.70 -16.46 6.28
CA LEU A 43 14.56 -15.73 7.55
C LEU A 43 13.68 -16.49 8.56
N GLU A 44 12.76 -17.34 8.10
CA GLU A 44 11.90 -18.16 8.97
C GLU A 44 12.68 -19.26 9.70
N THR A 45 13.89 -19.59 9.24
CA THR A 45 14.76 -20.55 9.94
C THR A 45 15.31 -19.99 11.24
N LEU A 46 15.26 -18.67 11.43
CA LEU A 46 15.67 -18.02 12.66
C LEU A 46 14.58 -18.22 13.73
N ALA A 47 14.93 -18.92 14.81
CA ALA A 47 14.05 -19.03 15.96
C ALA A 47 13.89 -17.66 16.62
N LEU A 48 12.66 -17.16 16.67
CA LEU A 48 12.27 -16.00 17.45
C LEU A 48 11.73 -16.48 18.80
N ASP A 49 12.19 -15.85 19.88
CA ASP A 49 11.61 -16.04 21.20
C ASP A 49 10.19 -15.43 21.22
N VAL A 50 9.23 -16.15 21.82
CA VAL A 50 7.82 -15.76 21.88
C VAL A 50 7.60 -14.46 22.64
N ASP A 51 8.54 -14.13 23.53
CA ASP A 51 8.49 -12.92 24.34
C ASP A 51 9.11 -11.70 23.63
N ILE A 52 9.66 -11.85 22.41
CA ILE A 52 10.18 -10.73 21.63
C ILE A 52 9.00 -9.90 21.12
N PRO A 53 8.87 -8.63 21.55
CA PRO A 53 7.82 -7.76 21.03
C PRO A 53 8.12 -7.38 19.58
N LEU A 54 7.06 -7.13 18.80
CA LEU A 54 7.19 -6.48 17.50
C LEU A 54 7.91 -5.13 17.65
N ALA A 55 8.72 -4.76 16.66
CA ALA A 55 9.31 -3.42 16.55
C ALA A 55 8.48 -2.54 15.61
N PRO A 56 7.38 -1.89 16.07
CA PRO A 56 6.51 -1.08 15.21
C PRO A 56 7.16 0.24 14.77
N HIS A 57 8.18 0.69 15.52
CA HIS A 57 8.89 1.94 15.30
C HIS A 57 10.39 1.72 15.46
N GLY A 58 11.20 2.45 14.70
CA GLY A 58 12.66 2.42 14.83
C GLY A 58 13.19 3.16 16.06
N VAL A 59 12.32 3.84 16.81
CA VAL A 59 12.66 4.60 18.03
C VAL A 59 11.63 4.34 19.11
N THR A 60 12.06 4.44 20.37
CA THR A 60 11.16 4.24 21.52
C THR A 60 10.24 5.45 21.67
N TYR A 61 8.93 5.21 21.69
CA TYR A 61 7.91 6.22 21.96
C TYR A 61 7.58 6.24 23.45
N THR A 62 8.22 7.12 24.21
CA THR A 62 8.04 7.24 25.67
C THR A 62 7.14 8.42 26.01
N ALA A 63 6.73 8.54 27.27
CA ALA A 63 5.98 9.71 27.73
C ALA A 63 6.79 11.01 27.60
N GLU A 64 8.12 10.91 27.74
CA GLU A 64 9.06 12.03 27.66
C GLU A 64 9.37 12.42 26.21
N SER A 65 9.39 11.46 25.27
CA SER A 65 9.63 11.71 23.84
C SER A 65 8.37 11.93 23.01
N ARG A 66 7.19 11.75 23.62
CA ARG A 66 5.91 11.92 22.93
C ARG A 66 5.67 13.39 22.55
N PRO A 67 5.40 13.68 21.26
CA PRO A 67 4.99 15.02 20.84
C PRO A 67 3.65 15.41 21.47
N PRO A 68 3.39 16.72 21.69
CA PRO A 68 2.10 17.18 22.17
C PRO A 68 0.98 16.83 21.19
N LEU A 69 -0.25 16.70 21.72
CA LEU A 69 -1.43 16.52 20.88
C LEU A 69 -1.62 17.75 19.99
N ARG A 70 -2.02 17.51 18.73
CA ARG A 70 -2.42 18.60 17.84
C ARG A 70 -3.64 19.32 18.44
N PRO A 71 -3.59 20.65 18.63
CA PRO A 71 -4.73 21.39 19.16
C PRO A 71 -5.86 21.46 18.13
N ASP A 72 -7.10 21.61 18.61
CA ASP A 72 -8.29 21.79 17.77
C ASP A 72 -8.43 23.25 17.33
N VAL A 73 -7.48 23.70 16.52
CA VAL A 73 -7.47 25.04 15.93
C VAL A 73 -7.64 24.90 14.44
N TRP A 74 -8.70 25.52 13.91
CA TRP A 74 -8.92 25.58 12.46
C TRP A 74 -7.88 26.47 11.81
N VAL A 75 -7.27 25.97 10.74
CA VAL A 75 -6.34 26.71 9.88
C VAL A 75 -6.90 26.62 8.45
N PRO A 76 -7.18 27.75 7.78
CA PRO A 76 -7.64 27.72 6.40
C PRO A 76 -6.55 27.19 5.47
N CYS A 77 -6.94 26.47 4.42
CA CYS A 77 -6.02 26.07 3.35
C CYS A 77 -5.69 27.31 2.49
N GLU A 78 -4.40 27.65 2.38
CA GLU A 78 -3.96 28.89 1.75
C GLU A 78 -4.03 28.85 0.22
N ASN A 79 -3.92 27.66 -0.39
CA ASN A 79 -3.68 27.51 -1.84
C ASN A 79 -4.55 26.41 -2.50
N PRO A 80 -5.89 26.42 -2.35
CA PRO A 80 -6.76 25.41 -2.95
C PRO A 80 -6.63 25.33 -4.49
N GLU A 81 -6.46 26.47 -5.16
CA GLU A 81 -6.29 26.51 -6.62
C GLU A 81 -4.98 25.86 -7.09
N GLU A 82 -3.88 26.02 -6.34
CA GLU A 82 -2.60 25.38 -6.66
C GLU A 82 -2.66 23.85 -6.50
N ILE A 83 -3.48 23.36 -5.58
CA ILE A 83 -3.74 21.93 -5.41
C ILE A 83 -4.53 21.40 -6.62
N LEU A 84 -5.60 22.10 -7.02
CA LEU A 84 -6.39 21.72 -8.18
C LEU A 84 -5.57 21.72 -9.48
N ASN A 85 -4.66 22.68 -9.65
CA ASN A 85 -3.78 22.76 -10.82
C ASN A 85 -2.81 21.59 -10.99
N GLN A 86 -2.65 20.72 -9.98
CA GLN A 86 -1.84 19.50 -10.07
C GLN A 86 -2.61 18.30 -10.63
N ALA A 87 -3.94 18.39 -10.73
CA ALA A 87 -4.77 17.29 -11.17
C ALA A 87 -4.82 17.19 -12.70
N PRO A 88 -4.93 15.96 -13.25
CA PRO A 88 -5.06 15.77 -14.70
C PRO A 88 -6.30 16.44 -15.31
N GLN A 89 -7.40 16.52 -14.56
CA GLN A 89 -8.65 17.10 -15.02
C GLN A 89 -9.42 17.72 -13.86
N VAL A 90 -9.87 18.96 -14.04
CA VAL A 90 -10.66 19.74 -13.06
C VAL A 90 -11.80 20.44 -13.77
N GLU A 91 -12.98 20.45 -13.16
CA GLU A 91 -14.14 21.21 -13.62
C GLU A 91 -14.94 21.73 -12.42
N GLY A 92 -15.28 23.03 -12.42
CA GLY A 92 -16.11 23.62 -11.37
C GLY A 92 -15.54 23.54 -9.95
N GLY A 93 -14.22 23.39 -9.79
CA GLY A 93 -13.56 23.17 -8.50
C GLY A 93 -13.51 21.71 -8.04
N TYR A 94 -13.90 20.76 -8.89
CA TYR A 94 -13.90 19.33 -8.60
C TYR A 94 -12.86 18.58 -9.44
N LEU A 95 -12.25 17.56 -8.83
CA LEU A 95 -11.42 16.58 -9.54
C LEU A 95 -12.32 15.66 -10.36
N ILE A 96 -12.07 15.58 -11.66
CA ILE A 96 -12.89 14.73 -12.53
C ILE A 96 -12.24 13.35 -12.68
N VAL A 97 -13.03 12.31 -12.41
CA VAL A 97 -12.65 10.90 -12.53
C VAL A 97 -13.71 10.14 -13.34
N PRO A 98 -13.38 8.99 -13.93
CA PRO A 98 -14.38 8.09 -14.51
C PRO A 98 -15.44 7.70 -13.49
N ASP A 99 -16.66 7.46 -13.96
CA ASP A 99 -17.77 7.07 -13.11
C ASP A 99 -17.47 5.76 -12.35
N ILE A 100 -17.92 5.69 -11.10
CA ILE A 100 -17.64 4.54 -10.23
C ILE A 100 -18.78 3.53 -10.44
N PRO A 101 -18.48 2.29 -10.88
CA PRO A 101 -19.52 1.29 -11.06
C PRO A 101 -20.21 1.00 -9.72
N HIS A 102 -21.51 1.29 -9.68
CA HIS A 102 -22.35 0.99 -8.53
C HIS A 102 -22.95 -0.41 -8.66
N ARG A 103 -23.01 -1.13 -7.54
CA ARG A 103 -23.79 -2.36 -7.42
C ARG A 103 -24.93 -2.07 -6.42
N GLU A 104 -26.15 -2.01 -6.92
CA GLU A 104 -27.35 -2.06 -6.09
C GLU A 104 -27.31 -3.35 -5.26
N LEU A 105 -27.48 -3.24 -3.94
CA LEU A 105 -27.60 -4.39 -3.05
C LEU A 105 -29.11 -4.67 -2.91
N ASP A 106 -29.57 -5.81 -3.43
CA ASP A 106 -30.93 -6.33 -3.21
C ASP A 106 -31.15 -6.80 -1.75
#